data_AF-A0A2V9UHK0-F1
#
_entry.id   AF-A0A2V9UHK0-F1
#
_cell.length_a   1.000
_cell.length_b   1.000
_cell.length_c   1.000
_cell.angle_alpha   90.00
_cell.angle_beta   90.00
_cell.angle_gamma   90.00
#
_symmetry.space_group_name_H-M   'P 1'
#
loop_
_entity.id
_entity.type
_entity.pdbx_description
1 polymer ?
#
loop_
_entity_poly.entity_id
_entity_poly.type
_entity_poly.pdbx_seq_one_letter_code
_entity_poly.pdbx_strand_id
1 'polypeptide(L)'
;MPNSAGILPAVSRACPEFVEGASRPRRGGRGRPPDSRWDGGATTHRRIQRVSEASRIADQLRRAFDGSAWHGPALLELLEDVNAATAAAKPLRNVHSIWELTMHIAAWDGAVLRRLAGEKLQLSGSQNFPRVEKPRESAWRKSVADLKRTHDTLVKTVAALPDSRLWDRVPGKRYTFYFMLHGVTQHELYHAGQIAILKKALSTTRR
;
A
#
# COMPACT_ATOMS: atom_id res chain seq x y z
N MET A 1 10.03 -28.45 23.86
CA MET A 1 9.19 -27.24 24.05
C MET A 1 8.73 -26.78 22.68
N PRO A 2 7.44 -26.87 22.32
CA PRO A 2 7.01 -26.57 20.97
C PRO A 2 7.00 -25.06 20.71
N ASN A 3 7.43 -24.74 19.50
CA ASN A 3 7.70 -23.44 18.92
C ASN A 3 6.39 -22.84 18.39
N SER A 4 5.82 -21.85 19.08
CA SER A 4 4.68 -21.08 18.56
C SER A 4 5.20 -19.81 17.90
N ALA A 5 5.22 -19.81 16.57
CA ALA A 5 5.23 -18.59 15.76
C ALA A 5 3.85 -17.91 15.93
N GLY A 6 3.71 -17.17 17.03
CA GLY A 6 2.54 -16.32 17.27
C GLY A 6 2.64 -15.08 16.39
N ILE A 7 1.76 -15.00 15.38
CA ILE A 7 1.34 -13.73 14.78
C ILE A 7 0.82 -12.87 15.93
N LEU A 8 1.49 -11.74 16.20
CA LEU A 8 0.98 -10.74 17.14
C LEU A 8 -0.39 -10.26 16.62
N PRO A 9 -1.42 -10.12 17.48
CA PRO A 9 -2.72 -9.67 17.03
C PRO A 9 -2.60 -8.23 16.49
N ALA A 10 -3.05 -8.04 15.25
CA ALA A 10 -3.25 -6.72 14.68
C ALA A 10 -4.14 -5.91 15.62
N VAL A 11 -3.73 -4.68 15.95
CA VAL A 11 -4.56 -3.74 16.70
C VAL A 11 -5.77 -3.44 15.82
N SER A 12 -6.91 -4.05 16.15
CA SER A 12 -8.16 -3.90 15.42
C SER A 12 -8.65 -2.46 15.56
N ARG A 13 -8.36 -1.61 14.57
CA ARG A 13 -9.19 -0.42 14.34
C ARG A 13 -10.47 -0.91 13.69
N ALA A 14 -11.54 -0.92 14.48
CA ALA A 14 -12.87 -1.34 14.08
C ALA A 14 -13.32 -0.64 12.78
N CYS A 15 -13.75 -1.44 11.81
CA CYS A 15 -14.62 -0.97 10.73
C CYS A 15 -15.97 -0.57 11.33
N PRO A 16 -16.58 0.58 10.96
CA PRO A 16 -17.93 0.89 11.42
C PRO A 16 -18.93 -0.11 10.81
N GLU A 17 -19.69 -0.74 11.70
CA GLU A 17 -20.77 -1.67 11.38
C GLU A 17 -21.88 -1.00 10.57
N PHE A 18 -22.36 -1.72 9.56
CA PHE A 18 -23.52 -1.37 8.76
C PHE A 18 -24.78 -1.66 9.57
N VAL A 19 -25.47 -0.62 10.07
CA VAL A 19 -26.72 -0.79 10.82
C VAL A 19 -27.86 -1.02 9.83
N GLU A 20 -28.27 -2.27 9.64
CA GLU A 20 -29.46 -2.66 8.89
C GLU A 20 -30.65 -2.77 9.86
N GLY A 21 -31.31 -1.63 10.11
CA GLY A 21 -32.50 -1.55 10.97
C GLY A 21 -33.78 -1.38 10.16
N ALA A 22 -34.36 -2.48 9.67
CA ALA A 22 -35.67 -2.47 9.01
C ALA A 22 -36.74 -3.11 9.92
N SER A 23 -37.38 -2.29 10.77
CA SER A 23 -38.57 -2.69 11.54
C SER A 23 -39.82 -2.11 10.87
N ARG A 24 -40.66 -3.00 10.32
CA ARG A 24 -41.97 -2.66 9.74
C ARG A 24 -43.01 -2.37 10.83
N PRO A 25 -43.83 -1.30 10.74
CA PRO A 25 -45.09 -1.22 11.46
C PRO A 25 -46.27 -1.71 10.61
N ARG A 26 -47.27 -2.22 11.35
CA ARG A 26 -48.48 -2.91 10.89
C ARG A 26 -49.50 -1.99 10.21
N ARG A 27 -50.28 -2.58 9.30
CA ARG A 27 -51.46 -2.00 8.63
C ARG A 27 -52.56 -1.59 9.62
N GLY A 28 -53.13 -0.41 9.40
CA GLY A 28 -54.44 -0.03 9.94
C GLY A 28 -54.92 1.31 9.36
N GLY A 29 -56.20 1.38 8.95
CA GLY A 29 -56.96 2.63 8.86
C GLY A 29 -57.23 3.17 7.46
N ARG A 30 -58.51 3.13 7.05
CA ARG A 30 -59.10 3.69 5.83
C ARG A 30 -59.20 5.21 5.90
N GLY A 31 -58.96 5.89 4.78
CA GLY A 31 -59.33 7.29 4.55
C GLY A 31 -58.66 7.85 3.28
N ARG A 32 -59.44 8.07 2.21
CA ARG A 32 -58.99 8.71 0.96
C ARG A 32 -59.55 10.14 0.90
N PRO A 33 -58.72 11.18 0.75
CA PRO A 33 -59.15 12.47 0.21
C PRO A 33 -58.75 12.62 -1.27
N PRO A 34 -59.36 13.57 -2.01
CA PRO A 34 -59.36 13.59 -3.47
C PRO A 34 -58.13 14.27 -4.08
N ASP A 35 -57.92 13.94 -5.35
CA ASP A 35 -56.98 14.47 -6.36
C ASP A 35 -55.97 15.54 -5.92
N SER A 36 -54.71 15.10 -5.84
CA SER A 36 -53.56 15.94 -6.17
C SER A 36 -52.68 15.17 -7.15
N ARG A 37 -52.54 15.74 -8.34
CA ARG A 37 -51.62 15.32 -9.42
C ARG A 37 -50.20 15.41 -8.87
N TRP A 38 -49.65 14.28 -8.40
CA TRP A 38 -48.25 14.16 -8.02
C TRP A 38 -47.43 13.86 -9.27
N ASP A 39 -46.71 14.87 -9.74
CA ASP A 39 -45.67 14.72 -10.76
C ASP A 39 -44.63 13.73 -10.26
N GLY A 40 -44.30 12.75 -11.10
CA GLY A 40 -43.35 11.68 -10.80
C GLY A 40 -42.00 12.27 -10.40
N GLY A 41 -41.76 12.33 -9.09
CA GLY A 41 -40.46 12.64 -8.53
C GLY A 41 -39.48 11.61 -9.05
N ALA A 42 -38.62 12.05 -9.98
CA ALA A 42 -37.49 11.28 -10.45
C ALA A 42 -36.71 10.81 -9.22
N THR A 43 -36.77 9.52 -8.93
CA THR A 43 -35.85 8.86 -8.00
C THR A 43 -34.47 9.12 -8.58
N THR A 44 -33.76 10.11 -8.05
CA THR A 44 -32.33 10.25 -8.25
C THR A 44 -31.73 8.99 -7.66
N HIS A 45 -31.54 7.97 -8.50
CA HIS A 45 -30.65 6.88 -8.21
C HIS A 45 -29.32 7.54 -7.89
N ARG A 46 -28.99 7.65 -6.59
CA ARG A 46 -27.64 7.97 -6.16
C ARG A 46 -26.77 6.91 -6.80
N ARG A 47 -26.14 7.25 -7.93
CA ARG A 47 -25.22 6.39 -8.64
C ARG A 47 -24.18 6.00 -7.60
N ILE A 48 -24.22 4.74 -7.15
CA ILE A 48 -23.11 4.18 -6.39
C ILE A 48 -21.94 4.32 -7.36
N GLN A 49 -21.11 5.34 -7.15
CA GLN A 49 -19.89 5.52 -7.92
C GLN A 49 -19.06 4.27 -7.59
N ARG A 50 -19.04 3.31 -8.51
CA ARG A 50 -18.19 2.14 -8.35
C ARG A 50 -16.77 2.68 -8.26
N VAL A 51 -16.09 2.40 -7.15
CA VAL A 51 -14.67 2.70 -6.98
C VAL A 51 -13.92 2.11 -8.18
N SER A 52 -13.07 2.93 -8.83
CA SER A 52 -12.29 2.49 -9.99
C SER A 52 -11.33 1.38 -9.59
N GLU A 53 -10.94 0.55 -10.54
CA GLU A 53 -9.95 -0.49 -10.27
C GLU A 53 -8.60 0.10 -9.91
N ALA A 54 -8.22 1.20 -10.56
CA ALA A 54 -7.03 1.96 -10.20
C ALA A 54 -7.07 2.45 -8.74
N SER A 55 -8.23 2.89 -8.25
CA SER A 55 -8.40 3.29 -6.84
C SER A 55 -8.26 2.10 -5.88
N ARG A 56 -8.72 0.89 -6.25
CA ARG A 56 -8.53 -0.31 -5.42
C ARG A 56 -7.05 -0.68 -5.34
N ILE A 57 -6.34 -0.63 -6.47
CA ILE A 57 -4.90 -0.91 -6.53
C ILE A 57 -4.12 0.12 -5.69
N ALA A 58 -4.48 1.41 -5.78
CA ALA A 58 -3.88 2.45 -4.95
C ALA A 58 -4.10 2.21 -3.44
N ASP A 59 -5.28 1.73 -3.04
CA ASP A 59 -5.53 1.37 -1.64
C ASP A 59 -4.70 0.16 -1.19
N GLN A 60 -4.45 -0.82 -2.06
CA GLN A 60 -3.56 -1.94 -1.75
C GLN A 60 -2.11 -1.46 -1.55
N LEU A 61 -1.60 -0.58 -2.42
CA LEU A 61 -0.28 0.05 -2.25
C LEU A 61 -0.19 0.78 -0.90
N ARG A 62 -1.16 1.66 -0.62
CA ARG A 62 -1.21 2.40 0.64
C ARG A 62 -1.20 1.48 1.86
N ARG A 63 -2.00 0.39 1.85
CA ARG A 63 -2.07 -0.56 2.97
C ARG A 63 -0.78 -1.34 3.16
N ALA A 64 -0.08 -1.70 2.08
CA ALA A 64 1.23 -2.33 2.17
C ALA A 64 2.26 -1.42 2.84
N PHE A 65 2.12 -0.09 2.65
CA PHE A 65 3.11 0.89 3.06
C PHE A 65 2.87 1.52 4.44
N ASP A 66 1.66 2.03 4.73
CA ASP A 66 1.37 2.78 5.97
C ASP A 66 -0.06 2.60 6.53
N GLY A 67 -0.75 1.54 6.13
CA GLY A 67 -2.13 1.26 6.55
C GLY A 67 -2.31 -0.04 7.32
N SER A 68 -3.56 -0.35 7.68
CA SER A 68 -3.95 -1.61 8.32
C SER A 68 -3.78 -2.80 7.36
N ALA A 69 -2.53 -3.19 7.14
CA ALA A 69 -2.16 -4.31 6.30
C ALA A 69 -2.66 -5.62 6.93
N TRP A 70 -3.23 -6.49 6.11
CA TRP A 70 -3.80 -7.73 6.62
C TRP A 70 -2.73 -8.76 7.03
N HIS A 71 -1.57 -8.73 6.38
CA HIS A 71 -0.49 -9.70 6.54
C HIS A 71 0.46 -9.39 7.72
N GLY A 72 0.12 -8.43 8.59
CA GLY A 72 0.97 -7.97 9.69
C GLY A 72 1.37 -6.49 9.51
N PRO A 73 2.47 -6.05 10.15
CA PRO A 73 2.88 -4.65 10.10
C PRO A 73 3.14 -4.17 8.66
N ALA A 74 2.70 -2.94 8.38
CA ALA A 74 3.02 -2.25 7.13
C ALA A 74 4.50 -1.84 7.09
N LEU A 75 4.98 -1.47 5.91
CA LEU A 75 6.40 -1.13 5.72
C LEU A 75 6.87 0.00 6.66
N LEU A 76 6.14 1.10 6.79
CA LEU A 76 6.53 2.20 7.68
C LEU A 76 6.53 1.77 9.15
N GLU A 77 5.53 1.00 9.57
CA GLU A 77 5.45 0.47 10.94
C GLU A 77 6.68 -0.40 11.27
N LEU A 78 7.21 -1.15 10.29
CA LEU A 78 8.46 -1.90 10.45
C LEU A 78 9.69 -0.99 10.62
N LEU A 79 9.66 0.24 10.14
CA LEU A 79 10.82 1.15 10.13
C LEU A 79 10.84 2.14 11.32
N GLU A 80 9.72 2.30 12.04
CA GLU A 80 9.55 3.33 13.10
C GLU A 80 10.62 3.30 14.20
N ASP A 81 11.00 2.10 14.66
CA ASP A 81 11.98 1.87 15.74
C ASP A 81 13.40 1.58 15.24
N VAL A 82 13.63 1.69 13.93
CA VAL A 82 14.94 1.40 13.31
C VAL A 82 15.80 2.65 13.34
N ASN A 83 16.94 2.59 14.02
CA ASN A 83 17.99 3.62 13.96
C ASN A 83 19.01 3.33 12.84
N ALA A 84 19.85 4.30 12.48
CA ALA A 84 20.81 4.18 11.38
C ALA A 84 21.79 3.01 11.54
N ALA A 85 22.24 2.74 12.77
CA ALA A 85 23.13 1.62 13.04
C ALA A 85 22.45 0.27 12.76
N THR A 86 21.20 0.11 13.20
CA THR A 86 20.36 -1.07 12.93
C THR A 86 20.04 -1.17 11.44
N ALA A 87 19.70 -0.06 10.79
CA ALA A 87 19.39 -0.01 9.37
C ALA A 87 20.57 -0.47 8.50
N ALA A 88 21.79 -0.07 8.87
CA ALA A 88 23.01 -0.40 8.14
C ALA A 88 23.58 -1.80 8.46
N ALA A 89 23.15 -2.42 9.55
CA ALA A 89 23.67 -3.71 9.99
C ALA A 89 23.35 -4.84 8.99
N LYS A 90 24.27 -5.81 8.89
CA LYS A 90 24.12 -7.02 8.05
C LYS A 90 24.25 -8.27 8.93
N PRO A 91 23.17 -8.67 9.64
CA PRO A 91 23.20 -9.80 10.57
C PRO A 91 23.37 -11.16 9.88
N LEU A 92 22.99 -11.23 8.60
CA LEU A 92 23.12 -12.44 7.77
C LEU A 92 24.10 -12.17 6.62
N ARG A 93 24.82 -13.20 6.21
CA ARG A 93 25.76 -13.11 5.08
C ARG A 93 24.99 -13.05 3.75
N ASN A 94 25.52 -12.28 2.79
CA ASN A 94 25.00 -12.20 1.42
C ASN A 94 23.54 -11.75 1.29
N VAL A 95 23.02 -10.99 2.25
CA VAL A 95 21.70 -10.34 2.15
C VAL A 95 21.85 -8.82 2.21
N HIS A 96 20.83 -8.13 1.71
CA HIS A 96 20.73 -6.68 1.83
C HIS A 96 20.43 -6.26 3.28
N SER A 97 20.95 -5.12 3.70
CA SER A 97 20.56 -4.49 4.97
C SER A 97 19.16 -3.90 4.88
N ILE A 98 18.57 -3.55 6.03
CA ILE A 98 17.28 -2.85 6.06
C ILE A 98 17.36 -1.55 5.24
N TRP A 99 18.46 -0.79 5.37
CA TRP A 99 18.65 0.45 4.62
C TRP A 99 18.72 0.22 3.10
N GLU A 100 19.45 -0.80 2.66
CA GLU A 100 19.53 -1.16 1.24
C GLU A 100 18.15 -1.55 0.68
N LEU A 101 17.35 -2.29 1.45
CA LEU A 101 15.98 -2.66 1.07
C LEU A 101 15.04 -1.44 1.02
N THR A 102 15.10 -0.54 2.00
CA THR A 102 14.34 0.72 2.00
C THR A 102 14.64 1.56 0.76
N MET A 103 15.92 1.70 0.40
CA MET A 103 16.33 2.45 -0.80
C MET A 103 15.94 1.74 -2.09
N HIS A 104 15.97 0.40 -2.10
CA HIS A 104 15.53 -0.40 -3.24
C HIS A 104 14.03 -0.22 -3.53
N ILE A 105 13.19 -0.24 -2.50
CA ILE A 105 11.75 0.02 -2.63
C ILE A 105 11.52 1.42 -3.22
N ALA A 106 12.18 2.44 -2.66
CA ALA A 106 12.05 3.82 -3.17
C ALA A 106 12.47 3.95 -4.64
N ALA A 107 13.53 3.22 -5.05
CA ALA A 107 13.98 3.21 -6.43
C ALA A 107 12.93 2.60 -7.37
N TRP A 108 12.28 1.50 -6.96
CA TRP A 108 11.23 0.86 -7.75
C TRP A 108 9.94 1.68 -7.82
N ASP A 109 9.52 2.34 -6.74
CA ASP A 109 8.40 3.29 -6.77
C ASP A 109 8.65 4.41 -7.78
N GLY A 110 9.87 4.99 -7.73
CA GLY A 110 10.30 6.01 -8.70
C GLY A 110 10.34 5.48 -10.12
N ALA A 111 10.75 4.22 -10.34
CA ALA A 111 10.77 3.62 -11.66
C ALA A 111 9.36 3.37 -12.21
N VAL A 112 8.42 2.96 -11.36
CA VAL A 112 7.01 2.79 -11.72
C VAL A 112 6.39 4.13 -12.10
N LEU A 113 6.63 5.19 -11.33
CA LEU A 113 6.19 6.56 -11.65
C LEU A 113 6.67 7.01 -13.04
N ARG A 114 7.98 6.85 -13.32
CA ARG A 114 8.57 7.22 -14.62
C ARG A 114 7.99 6.40 -15.78
N ARG A 115 7.72 5.10 -15.55
CA ARG A 115 7.07 4.24 -16.55
C ARG A 115 5.62 4.65 -16.81
N LEU A 116 4.88 5.06 -15.79
CA LEU A 116 3.52 5.61 -15.94
C LEU A 116 3.54 6.92 -16.75
N ALA A 117 4.62 7.70 -16.63
CA ALA A 117 4.88 8.90 -17.44
C ALA A 117 5.35 8.62 -18.88
N GLY A 118 5.50 7.34 -19.28
CA GLY A 118 5.85 6.95 -20.64
C GLY A 118 7.32 6.59 -20.86
N GLU A 119 8.16 6.62 -19.82
CA GLU A 119 9.58 6.32 -19.96
C GLU A 119 9.89 4.82 -20.11
N LYS A 120 10.77 4.48 -21.06
CA LYS A 120 11.37 3.15 -21.17
C LYS A 120 12.52 3.03 -20.17
N LEU A 121 12.24 2.49 -18.99
CA LEU A 121 13.21 2.41 -17.89
C LEU A 121 13.46 0.97 -17.42
N GLN A 122 14.71 0.64 -17.17
CA GLN A 122 15.15 -0.56 -16.47
C GLN A 122 16.23 -0.17 -15.45
N LEU A 123 15.97 -0.40 -14.16
CA LEU A 123 16.99 -0.19 -13.14
C LEU A 123 18.05 -1.29 -13.23
N SER A 124 19.31 -0.90 -13.07
CA SER A 124 20.46 -1.79 -13.01
C SER A 124 21.51 -1.27 -12.02
N GLY A 125 22.35 -2.16 -11.49
CA GLY A 125 23.44 -1.78 -10.58
C GLY A 125 23.01 -0.83 -9.45
N SER A 126 23.68 0.32 -9.35
CA SER A 126 23.41 1.35 -8.35
C SER A 126 22.05 2.05 -8.49
N GLN A 127 21.40 1.96 -9.64
CA GLN A 127 20.03 2.45 -9.79
C GLN A 127 19.02 1.52 -9.12
N ASN A 128 19.31 0.21 -9.11
CA ASN A 128 18.47 -0.80 -8.48
C ASN A 128 18.73 -0.89 -6.97
N PHE A 129 19.99 -0.79 -6.56
CA PHE A 129 20.40 -0.71 -5.16
C PHE A 129 21.28 0.52 -4.96
N PRO A 130 20.68 1.68 -4.64
CA PRO A 130 21.43 2.89 -4.34
C PRO A 130 22.44 2.65 -3.21
N ARG A 131 23.61 3.26 -3.34
CA ARG A 131 24.67 3.13 -2.34
C ARG A 131 24.22 3.77 -1.03
N VAL A 132 24.28 3.01 0.07
CA VAL A 132 24.11 3.57 1.41
C VAL A 132 25.36 4.36 1.78
N GLU A 133 25.18 5.64 2.10
CA GLU A 133 26.26 6.50 2.60
C GLU A 133 26.72 6.08 4.01
N LYS A 134 27.69 6.79 4.58
CA LYS A 134 28.11 6.54 5.98
C LYS A 134 26.88 6.58 6.90
N PRO A 135 26.67 5.56 7.75
CA PRO A 135 25.48 5.47 8.59
C PRO A 135 25.41 6.66 9.55
N ARG A 136 24.47 7.57 9.28
CA ARG A 136 24.13 8.71 10.14
C ARG A 136 22.62 8.76 10.29
N GLU A 137 22.15 9.09 11.49
CA GLU A 137 20.72 9.17 11.77
C GLU A 137 19.99 10.18 10.86
N SER A 138 20.63 11.28 10.50
CA SER A 138 20.07 12.25 9.54
C SER A 138 19.92 11.67 8.13
N ALA A 139 20.91 10.90 7.66
CA ALA A 139 20.86 10.24 6.36
C ALA A 139 19.78 9.15 6.34
N TRP A 140 19.66 8.37 7.41
CA TRP A 140 18.63 7.34 7.53
C TRP A 140 17.22 7.94 7.50
N ARG A 141 16.96 8.94 8.35
CA ARG A 141 15.67 9.65 8.34
C ARG A 141 15.35 10.27 6.98
N LYS A 142 16.37 10.82 6.29
CA LYS A 142 16.21 11.31 4.93
C LYS A 142 15.79 10.20 3.96
N SER A 143 16.43 9.03 4.01
CA SER A 143 16.04 7.88 3.18
C SER A 143 14.59 7.45 3.42
N VAL A 144 14.15 7.34 4.68
CA VAL A 144 12.75 6.99 5.02
C VAL A 144 11.78 8.07 4.53
N ALA A 145 12.13 9.36 4.70
CA ALA A 145 11.31 10.46 4.22
C ALA A 145 11.23 10.50 2.68
N ASP A 146 12.33 10.21 1.98
CA ASP A 146 12.39 10.18 0.52
C ASP A 146 11.57 9.00 -0.03
N LEU A 147 11.66 7.82 0.62
CA LEU A 147 10.79 6.68 0.34
C LEU A 147 9.32 7.06 0.49
N LYS A 148 8.92 7.62 1.66
CA LYS A 148 7.53 8.01 1.91
C LYS A 148 7.00 8.99 0.86
N ARG A 149 7.77 10.03 0.51
CA ARG A 149 7.32 11.01 -0.50
C ARG A 149 7.15 10.37 -1.88
N THR A 150 8.02 9.44 -2.24
CA THR A 150 7.94 8.72 -3.51
C THR A 150 6.71 7.82 -3.54
N HIS A 151 6.48 7.05 -2.48
CA HIS A 151 5.32 6.18 -2.35
C HIS A 151 4.00 6.96 -2.33
N ASP A 152 3.92 8.05 -1.56
CA ASP A 152 2.74 8.94 -1.53
C ASP A 152 2.42 9.48 -2.94
N THR A 153 3.45 9.77 -3.74
CA THR A 153 3.31 10.22 -5.13
C THR A 153 2.82 9.08 -6.03
N LEU A 154 3.35 7.86 -5.83
CA LEU A 154 2.89 6.66 -6.54
C LEU A 154 1.42 6.38 -6.28
N VAL A 155 0.99 6.31 -5.01
CA VAL A 155 -0.40 6.08 -4.62
C VAL A 155 -1.33 7.11 -5.26
N LYS A 156 -0.99 8.41 -5.19
CA LYS A 156 -1.78 9.48 -5.81
C LYS A 156 -1.87 9.34 -7.33
N THR A 157 -0.75 9.01 -7.97
CA THR A 157 -0.69 8.83 -9.44
C THR A 157 -1.54 7.64 -9.87
N VAL A 158 -1.47 6.53 -9.14
CA VAL A 158 -2.27 5.32 -9.44
C VAL A 158 -3.75 5.58 -9.19
N ALA A 159 -4.13 6.23 -8.09
CA ALA A 159 -5.53 6.55 -7.80
C ALA A 159 -6.18 7.45 -8.89
N ALA A 160 -5.39 8.31 -9.53
CA ALA A 160 -5.84 9.18 -10.61
C ALA A 160 -5.81 8.53 -12.00
N LEU A 161 -5.30 7.30 -12.13
CA LEU A 161 -5.17 6.62 -13.42
C LEU A 161 -6.54 6.16 -13.93
N PRO A 162 -6.94 6.51 -15.18
CA PRO A 162 -8.16 5.95 -15.77
C PRO A 162 -8.06 4.43 -15.93
N ASP A 163 -9.11 3.69 -15.58
CA ASP A 163 -9.11 2.22 -15.67
C ASP A 163 -8.81 1.70 -17.08
N SER A 164 -9.15 2.45 -18.13
CA SER A 164 -8.80 2.10 -19.52
C SER A 164 -7.28 2.01 -19.74
N ARG A 165 -6.50 2.86 -19.07
CA ARG A 165 -5.03 2.88 -19.16
C ARG A 165 -4.39 1.67 -18.47
N LEU A 166 -5.07 0.98 -17.55
CA LEU A 166 -4.51 -0.19 -16.88
C LEU A 166 -4.10 -1.29 -17.88
N TRP A 167 -4.77 -1.34 -19.03
CA TRP A 167 -4.53 -2.32 -20.08
C TRP A 167 -3.45 -1.90 -21.09
N ASP A 168 -2.95 -0.66 -20.99
CA ASP A 168 -1.84 -0.21 -21.82
C ASP A 168 -0.57 -0.99 -21.49
N ARG A 169 0.26 -1.19 -22.50
CA ARG A 169 1.58 -1.78 -22.31
C ARG A 169 2.52 -0.80 -21.62
N VAL A 170 3.29 -1.33 -20.68
CA VAL A 170 4.40 -0.58 -20.08
C VAL A 170 5.47 -0.33 -21.17
N PRO A 171 5.97 0.91 -21.33
CA PRO A 171 6.97 1.23 -22.33
C PRO A 171 8.18 0.30 -22.29
N GLY A 172 8.45 -0.37 -23.41
CA GLY A 172 9.58 -1.30 -23.55
C GLY A 172 9.41 -2.64 -22.84
N LYS A 173 8.19 -2.99 -22.40
CA LYS A 173 7.87 -4.28 -21.74
C LYS A 173 6.75 -5.02 -22.46
N ARG A 174 6.63 -6.31 -22.15
CA ARG A 174 5.61 -7.21 -22.72
C ARG A 174 4.33 -7.27 -21.87
N TYR A 175 4.32 -6.64 -20.69
CA TYR A 175 3.22 -6.63 -19.73
C TYR A 175 2.54 -5.26 -19.64
N THR A 176 1.34 -5.23 -19.05
CA THR A 176 0.51 -4.03 -18.91
C THR A 176 0.80 -3.25 -17.63
N PHE A 177 0.26 -2.02 -17.51
CA PHE A 177 0.29 -1.29 -16.25
C PHE A 177 -0.44 -2.05 -15.13
N TYR A 178 -1.54 -2.74 -15.43
CA TYR A 178 -2.24 -3.60 -14.47
C TYR A 178 -1.30 -4.62 -13.83
N PHE A 179 -0.56 -5.36 -14.65
CA PHE A 179 0.42 -6.34 -14.16
C PHE A 179 1.53 -5.68 -13.33
N MET A 180 2.08 -4.56 -13.81
CA MET A 180 3.16 -3.86 -13.11
C MET A 180 2.71 -3.31 -11.76
N LEU A 181 1.51 -2.75 -11.66
CA LEU A 181 1.02 -2.12 -10.44
C LEU A 181 0.73 -3.15 -9.35
N HIS A 182 0.12 -4.29 -9.68
CA HIS A 182 0.02 -5.42 -8.75
C HIS A 182 1.40 -5.95 -8.36
N GLY A 183 2.33 -6.00 -9.33
CA GLY A 183 3.71 -6.43 -9.09
C GLY A 183 4.48 -5.55 -8.11
N VAL A 184 4.33 -4.22 -8.17
CA VAL A 184 5.00 -3.33 -7.20
C VAL A 184 4.40 -3.45 -5.80
N THR A 185 3.09 -3.62 -5.65
CA THR A 185 2.48 -3.94 -4.35
C THR A 185 3.07 -5.23 -3.75
N GLN A 186 3.17 -6.29 -4.55
CA GLN A 186 3.74 -7.57 -4.11
C GLN A 186 5.23 -7.46 -3.77
N HIS A 187 5.98 -6.65 -4.54
CA HIS A 187 7.39 -6.37 -4.33
C HIS A 187 7.64 -5.64 -3.00
N GLU A 188 6.83 -4.64 -2.66
CA GLU A 188 6.88 -3.97 -1.36
C GLU A 188 6.67 -4.95 -0.21
N LEU A 189 5.67 -5.82 -0.30
CA LEU A 189 5.37 -6.82 0.73
C LEU A 189 6.46 -7.87 0.87
N TYR A 190 7.04 -8.30 -0.25
CA TYR A 190 8.19 -9.20 -0.26
C TYR A 190 9.36 -8.60 0.55
N HIS A 191 9.67 -7.32 0.33
CA HIS A 191 10.75 -6.65 1.05
C HIS A 191 10.40 -6.26 2.49
N ALA A 192 9.13 -5.93 2.79
CA ALA A 192 8.65 -5.77 4.16
C ALA A 192 8.87 -7.06 4.98
N GLY A 193 8.58 -8.23 4.40
CA GLY A 193 8.88 -9.52 5.02
C GLY A 193 10.37 -9.73 5.30
N GLN A 194 11.24 -9.36 4.35
CA GLN A 194 12.70 -9.42 4.55
C GLN A 194 13.16 -8.49 5.69
N ILE A 195 12.64 -7.26 5.74
CA ILE A 195 12.95 -6.29 6.80
C ILE A 195 12.53 -6.85 8.17
N ALA A 196 11.35 -7.45 8.28
CA ALA A 196 10.89 -8.06 9.53
C ALA A 196 11.82 -9.19 10.00
N ILE A 197 12.31 -10.04 9.08
CA ILE A 197 13.27 -11.10 9.40
C ILE A 197 14.61 -10.52 9.88
N LEU A 198 15.11 -9.47 9.21
CA LEU A 198 16.36 -8.80 9.61
C LEU A 198 16.26 -8.14 10.98
N LYS A 199 15.13 -7.50 11.29
CA LYS A 199 14.87 -6.96 12.64
C LYS A 199 14.94 -8.05 13.69
N LYS A 200 14.30 -9.20 13.44
CA LYS A 200 14.33 -10.34 14.37
C LYS A 200 15.75 -10.87 14.57
N ALA A 201 16.52 -11.05 13.49
CA ALA A 201 17.90 -11.49 13.57
C ALA A 201 18.77 -10.54 14.43
N LEU A 202 18.62 -9.22 14.25
CA LEU A 202 19.35 -8.20 15.02
C LEU A 202 18.95 -8.16 16.49
N SER A 203 17.68 -8.49 16.81
CA SER A 203 17.21 -8.57 18.19
C SER A 203 17.79 -9.78 18.95
N THR A 204 18.03 -10.89 18.25
CA THR A 204 18.63 -12.10 18.83
C THR A 204 20.14 -11.93 19.05
N THR A 205 20.85 -11.26 18.14
CA THR A 205 22.31 -11.02 18.29
C THR A 205 22.65 -10.04 19.41
N ARG A 206 21.69 -9.24 19.89
CA ARG A 206 21.88 -8.28 20.99
C ARG A 206 21.63 -8.87 22.39
N ARG A 207 21.23 -10.14 22.48
CA ARG A 207 21.14 -10.89 23.75
C ARG A 207 22.39 -11.75 23.93
#